data_AF-A0A1M6WMU3-F1
#
_entry.id   AF-A0A1M6WMU3-F1
#
_cell.length_a   1.000
_cell.length_b   1.000
_cell.length_c   1.000
_cell.angle_alpha   90.00
_cell.angle_beta   90.00
_cell.angle_gamma   90.00
#
_symmetry.space_group_name_H-M   'P 1'
#
loop_
_entity.id
_entity.type
_entity.pdbx_description
1 polymer ?
#
loop_
_entity_poly.entity_id
_entity_poly.type
_entity_poly.pdbx_seq_one_letter_code
_entity_poly.pdbx_strand_id
1 'polypeptide(L)'
;MKRYFLAFFAFLLLTFSCTGNRANQTDEVPADSVADSTDTTDIDTLEMLITETPMPRAADAMFDDFLFNFLANKKLQKERVVFPLRVTENGTTTKIEANDWKMEHLFMRQGYYTLLFNSDKQMQLMKDTAVNEATVEKILLAKNQVKNYCFQRIKGAWLLREIKVTPLQTDANASFLSFYKRFVTDTVFQIKSISETVDFVGPDPDDDFNMMEGVITPDTWEAFAPTLPHKTLYNIIYGKPQEEGKEKIYLLRGVANGLEMELRFKKEGGKWMLKKLMT
;
A
#
# COMPACT_ATOMS: atom_id res chain seq x y z
N MET A 1 -52.50 34.67 37.93
CA MET A 1 -51.24 35.14 37.30
C MET A 1 -50.06 34.68 38.14
N LYS A 2 -48.96 34.24 37.51
CA LYS A 2 -47.72 33.70 38.12
C LYS A 2 -47.83 32.33 38.80
N ARG A 3 -48.00 31.26 38.00
CA ARG A 3 -47.41 29.92 38.25
C ARG A 3 -47.60 28.93 37.11
N TYR A 4 -48.37 29.29 36.09
CA TYR A 4 -48.38 28.61 34.77
C TYR A 4 -47.20 28.99 33.86
N PHE A 5 -46.27 29.83 34.34
CA PHE A 5 -45.09 30.27 33.59
C PHE A 5 -43.83 29.41 33.84
N LEU A 6 -43.88 28.43 34.74
CA LEU A 6 -42.75 27.52 35.00
C LEU A 6 -42.82 26.18 34.26
N ALA A 7 -43.96 25.84 33.66
CA ALA A 7 -44.13 24.58 32.92
C ALA A 7 -43.85 24.71 31.42
N PHE A 8 -43.75 25.94 30.89
CA PHE A 8 -43.51 26.20 29.47
C PHE A 8 -42.03 26.44 29.12
N PHE A 9 -41.15 26.51 30.12
CA PHE A 9 -39.71 26.69 29.91
C PHE A 9 -38.91 25.38 30.05
N ALA A 10 -39.57 24.26 30.36
CA ALA A 10 -38.94 22.95 30.50
C ALA A 10 -39.15 22.04 29.26
N PHE A 11 -39.88 22.49 28.25
CA PHE A 11 -40.18 21.69 27.05
C PHE A 11 -39.47 22.18 25.78
N LEU A 12 -38.55 23.14 25.89
CA LEU A 12 -37.84 23.75 24.76
C LEU A 12 -36.30 23.61 24.87
N LEU A 13 -35.82 22.54 25.50
CA LEU A 13 -34.38 22.22 25.65
C LEU A 13 -34.06 20.74 25.34
N LEU A 14 -34.82 20.10 24.45
CA LEU A 14 -34.57 18.71 23.99
C LEU A 14 -34.30 18.62 22.47
N THR A 15 -33.89 19.71 21.84
CA THR A 15 -33.34 19.67 20.48
C THR A 15 -31.92 20.22 20.56
N PHE A 16 -30.94 19.48 20.00
CA PHE A 16 -29.48 19.66 20.09
C PHE A 16 -28.76 18.83 21.16
N SER A 17 -28.84 17.50 21.04
CA SER A 17 -27.68 16.62 21.25
C SER A 17 -27.91 15.26 20.60
N CYS A 18 -27.86 15.26 19.27
CA CYS A 18 -27.39 14.11 18.51
C CYS A 18 -26.09 14.51 17.80
N THR A 19 -25.09 14.93 18.55
CA THR A 19 -23.70 14.64 18.14
C THR A 19 -23.45 13.22 18.58
N GLY A 20 -23.95 12.27 17.77
CA GLY A 20 -23.46 10.91 17.82
C GLY A 20 -21.96 11.00 17.63
N ASN A 21 -21.23 10.56 18.65
CA ASN A 21 -19.83 10.22 18.51
C ASN A 21 -19.80 9.17 17.41
N ARG A 22 -19.51 9.59 16.17
CA ARG A 22 -19.06 8.66 15.15
C ARG A 22 -17.73 8.14 15.68
N ALA A 23 -17.78 6.97 16.28
CA ALA A 23 -16.64 6.09 16.31
C ALA A 23 -16.39 5.68 14.85
N ASN A 24 -15.88 6.62 14.05
CA ASN A 24 -15.18 6.30 12.83
C ASN A 24 -13.81 5.80 13.28
N GLN A 25 -13.75 4.55 13.74
CA GLN A 25 -12.54 3.75 13.61
C GLN A 25 -12.54 3.18 12.19
N THR A 26 -12.55 4.06 11.19
CA THR A 26 -11.89 3.72 9.94
C THR A 26 -10.43 3.97 10.25
N ASP A 27 -9.61 2.92 10.27
CA ASP A 27 -8.15 3.06 10.30
C ASP A 27 -7.77 3.91 9.07
N GLU A 28 -7.63 5.22 9.27
CA GLU A 28 -7.36 6.15 8.18
C GLU A 28 -5.99 5.80 7.59
N VAL A 29 -5.96 5.51 6.29
CA VAL A 29 -4.72 5.31 5.55
C VAL A 29 -3.86 6.56 5.74
N PRO A 30 -2.63 6.44 6.27
CA PRO A 30 -1.75 7.58 6.47
C PRO A 30 -1.55 8.36 5.16
N ALA A 31 -1.34 9.67 5.26
CA ALA A 31 -1.10 10.49 4.08
C ALA A 31 0.15 10.01 3.31
N ASP A 32 0.08 10.00 1.97
CA ASP A 32 1.22 9.66 1.10
C ASP A 32 2.42 10.55 1.41
N SER A 33 3.35 10.00 2.18
CA SER A 33 4.59 10.68 2.50
C SER A 33 5.51 10.65 1.28
N VAL A 34 5.69 11.81 0.65
CA VAL A 34 6.90 12.09 -0.13
C VAL A 34 8.02 12.43 0.86
N ALA A 35 8.41 11.47 1.69
CA ALA A 35 9.51 11.66 2.64
C ALA A 35 10.85 11.55 1.90
N ASP A 36 11.09 12.49 0.98
CA ASP A 36 12.41 13.07 0.81
C ASP A 36 12.40 14.31 1.71
N SER A 37 13.33 14.39 2.66
CA SER A 37 13.47 15.40 3.74
C SER A 37 12.66 15.25 5.05
N THR A 38 13.43 15.03 6.12
CA THR A 38 13.29 15.50 7.51
C THR A 38 11.98 15.23 8.27
N ASP A 39 11.93 14.08 8.96
CA ASP A 39 11.48 13.98 10.35
C ASP A 39 12.27 12.83 11.00
N THR A 40 13.17 13.18 11.93
CA THR A 40 14.29 12.33 12.37
C THR A 40 14.21 11.92 13.84
N THR A 41 13.10 12.13 14.54
CA THR A 41 13.07 11.94 16.00
C THR A 41 12.49 10.60 16.46
N ASP A 42 11.39 10.12 15.86
CA ASP A 42 10.67 8.96 16.42
C ASP A 42 11.13 7.61 15.83
N ILE A 43 11.71 7.63 14.62
CA ILE A 43 12.22 6.43 13.93
C ILE A 43 13.64 6.06 14.42
N ASP A 44 14.44 7.04 14.85
CA ASP A 44 15.83 6.83 15.30
C ASP A 44 15.89 5.86 16.51
N THR A 45 14.85 5.89 17.37
CA THR A 45 14.71 4.94 18.49
C THR A 45 14.33 3.52 18.07
N LEU A 46 13.52 3.34 17.03
CA LEU A 46 13.14 2.02 16.51
C LEU A 46 14.27 1.41 15.66
N GLU A 47 14.97 2.24 14.90
CA GLU A 47 16.23 1.88 14.23
C GLU A 47 17.29 1.44 15.24
N MET A 48 17.46 2.15 16.36
CA MET A 48 18.38 1.75 17.43
C MET A 48 18.07 0.36 18.00
N LEU A 49 16.80 0.03 18.27
CA LEU A 49 16.40 -1.27 18.84
C LEU A 49 16.60 -2.44 17.86
N ILE A 50 16.37 -2.24 16.56
CA ILE A 50 16.54 -3.28 15.54
C ILE A 50 18.02 -3.49 15.17
N THR A 51 18.86 -2.46 15.33
CA THR A 51 20.28 -2.52 14.94
C THR A 51 21.10 -3.46 15.84
N GLU A 52 20.68 -3.69 17.09
CA GLU A 52 21.40 -4.54 18.05
C GLU A 52 21.15 -6.04 17.89
N THR A 53 19.99 -6.45 17.35
CA THR A 53 19.68 -7.86 17.15
C THR A 53 20.15 -8.36 15.79
N PRO A 54 20.99 -9.41 15.73
CA PRO A 54 21.37 -10.03 14.45
C PRO A 54 20.13 -10.63 13.77
N MET A 55 19.97 -10.37 12.47
CA MET A 55 18.86 -10.92 11.69
C MET A 55 18.78 -12.45 11.88
N PRO A 56 17.62 -13.01 12.26
CA PRO A 56 17.44 -14.44 12.31
C PRO A 56 17.75 -15.08 10.95
N ARG A 57 18.50 -16.18 10.92
CA ARG A 57 18.78 -16.92 9.67
C ARG A 57 17.52 -17.36 8.92
N ALA A 58 16.40 -17.50 9.62
CA ALA A 58 15.10 -17.84 9.02
C ALA A 58 14.50 -16.68 8.20
N ALA A 59 14.89 -15.42 8.44
CA ALA A 59 14.31 -14.27 7.74
C ALA A 59 14.67 -14.26 6.24
N ASP A 60 15.73 -14.96 5.81
CA ASP A 60 16.02 -15.13 4.37
C ASP A 60 15.10 -16.18 3.69
N ALA A 61 14.27 -16.92 4.44
CA ALA A 61 13.37 -17.93 3.89
C ALA A 61 12.20 -17.31 3.11
N MET A 62 11.59 -16.24 3.63
CA MET A 62 10.54 -15.46 2.97
C MET A 62 11.08 -14.08 2.59
N PHE A 63 10.68 -13.59 1.41
CA PHE A 63 11.18 -12.29 0.93
C PHE A 63 10.68 -11.12 1.80
N ASP A 64 9.43 -11.18 2.28
CA ASP A 64 8.85 -10.12 3.11
C ASP A 64 9.62 -9.96 4.43
N ASP A 65 9.88 -11.07 5.14
CA ASP A 65 10.66 -11.06 6.40
C ASP A 65 12.04 -10.45 6.19
N PHE A 66 12.74 -10.86 5.13
CA PHE A 66 14.01 -10.27 4.74
C PHE A 66 13.86 -8.76 4.47
N LEU A 67 12.87 -8.36 3.68
CA LEU A 67 12.68 -6.99 3.22
C LEU A 67 12.42 -6.04 4.39
N PHE A 68 11.55 -6.41 5.34
CA PHE A 68 11.30 -5.59 6.53
C PHE A 68 12.58 -5.36 7.34
N ASN A 69 13.39 -6.41 7.55
CA ASN A 69 14.69 -6.27 8.21
C ASN A 69 15.66 -5.39 7.40
N PHE A 70 15.72 -5.58 6.08
CA PHE A 70 16.56 -4.81 5.16
C PHE A 70 16.23 -3.32 5.17
N LEU A 71 14.96 -2.94 5.27
CA LEU A 71 14.51 -1.55 5.28
C LEU A 71 14.65 -0.87 6.65
N ALA A 72 14.75 -1.65 7.73
CA ALA A 72 14.87 -1.15 9.10
C ALA A 72 16.31 -1.08 9.63
N ASN A 73 17.27 -1.78 9.02
CA ASN A 73 18.63 -1.88 9.55
C ASN A 73 19.69 -1.42 8.54
N LYS A 74 20.31 -0.26 8.80
CA LYS A 74 21.33 0.36 7.95
C LYS A 74 22.53 -0.55 7.66
N LYS A 75 23.02 -1.26 8.68
CA LYS A 75 24.19 -2.14 8.57
C LYS A 75 23.88 -3.33 7.68
N LEU A 76 22.77 -4.01 7.96
CA LEU A 76 22.28 -5.11 7.15
C LEU A 76 22.03 -4.67 5.71
N GLN A 77 21.41 -3.49 5.52
CA GLN A 77 21.15 -2.97 4.20
C GLN A 77 22.45 -2.84 3.39
N LYS A 78 23.48 -2.24 3.99
CA LYS A 78 24.80 -2.11 3.35
C LYS A 78 25.45 -3.48 3.06
N GLU A 79 25.29 -4.46 3.94
CA GLU A 79 25.80 -5.83 3.75
C GLU A 79 25.08 -6.59 2.63
N ARG A 80 23.80 -6.31 2.41
CA ARG A 80 22.93 -6.99 1.44
C ARG A 80 22.78 -6.24 0.12
N VAL A 81 23.57 -5.19 -0.10
CA VAL A 81 23.69 -4.51 -1.38
C VAL A 81 24.98 -4.94 -2.08
N VAL A 82 24.87 -5.34 -3.35
CA VAL A 82 26.04 -5.69 -4.16
C VAL A 82 26.65 -4.40 -4.71
N PHE A 83 27.83 -4.03 -4.20
CA PHE A 83 28.58 -2.87 -4.67
C PHE A 83 29.69 -3.21 -5.69
N PRO A 84 30.01 -2.30 -6.62
CA PRO A 84 29.28 -1.06 -6.91
C PRO A 84 27.88 -1.35 -7.47
N LEU A 85 26.86 -0.72 -6.90
CA LEU A 85 25.47 -0.98 -7.22
C LEU A 85 25.13 -0.33 -8.55
N ARG A 86 24.68 -1.13 -9.52
CA ARG A 86 24.29 -0.63 -10.85
C ARG A 86 22.93 0.06 -10.77
N VAL A 87 22.86 1.25 -11.36
CA VAL A 87 21.62 2.00 -11.54
C VAL A 87 21.42 2.29 -13.01
N THR A 88 20.36 1.76 -13.60
CA THR A 88 20.03 1.97 -15.01
C THR A 88 18.83 2.88 -15.13
N GLU A 89 18.98 4.04 -15.78
CA GLU A 89 17.92 5.02 -16.02
C GLU A 89 17.97 5.46 -17.49
N ASN A 90 16.85 5.32 -18.21
CA ASN A 90 16.72 5.73 -19.62
C ASN A 90 17.85 5.19 -20.52
N GLY A 91 18.27 3.94 -20.30
CA GLY A 91 19.34 3.29 -21.06
C GLY A 91 20.77 3.65 -20.64
N THR A 92 20.94 4.59 -19.71
CA THR A 92 22.25 4.94 -19.14
C THR A 92 22.48 4.18 -17.83
N THR A 93 23.62 3.51 -17.70
CA THR A 93 24.01 2.81 -16.47
C THR A 93 25.06 3.59 -15.72
N THR A 94 24.76 3.92 -14.47
CA THR A 94 25.70 4.50 -13.49
C THR A 94 25.96 3.49 -12.36
N LYS A 95 26.88 3.82 -11.47
CA LYS A 95 27.29 2.99 -10.35
C LYS A 95 27.26 3.81 -9.07
N ILE A 96 26.71 3.23 -7.99
CA ILE A 96 26.78 3.78 -6.64
C ILE A 96 27.84 2.97 -5.88
N GLU A 97 28.86 3.65 -5.35
CA GLU A 97 29.86 3.01 -4.49
C GLU A 97 29.32 2.82 -3.07
N ALA A 98 29.90 1.88 -2.31
CA ALA A 98 29.45 1.56 -0.95
C ALA A 98 29.47 2.75 0.02
N ASN A 99 30.31 3.76 -0.24
CA ASN A 99 30.41 4.97 0.56
C ASN A 99 29.35 6.03 0.18
N ASP A 100 28.83 5.96 -1.04
CA ASP A 100 27.79 6.87 -1.54
C ASP A 100 26.38 6.32 -1.34
N TRP A 101 26.27 5.08 -0.87
CA TRP A 101 24.99 4.46 -0.53
C TRP A 101 24.32 5.17 0.64
N LYS A 102 23.11 5.67 0.39
CA LYS A 102 22.21 6.20 1.41
C LYS A 102 21.17 5.14 1.76
N MET A 103 20.84 5.05 3.04
CA MET A 103 19.81 4.12 3.49
C MET A 103 18.49 4.42 2.80
N GLU A 104 17.88 3.36 2.26
CA GLU A 104 16.58 3.43 1.60
C GLU A 104 15.52 2.81 2.51
N HIS A 105 14.50 3.58 2.86
CA HIS A 105 13.45 3.14 3.78
C HIS A 105 12.17 2.68 3.05
N LEU A 106 12.03 2.99 1.75
CA LEU A 106 10.82 2.70 0.97
C LEU A 106 9.54 3.07 1.73
N PHE A 107 8.64 2.11 1.92
CA PHE A 107 7.35 2.26 2.57
C PHE A 107 7.40 2.33 4.10
N MET A 108 8.54 2.08 4.75
CA MET A 108 8.63 2.08 6.21
C MET A 108 8.23 3.42 6.84
N ARG A 109 8.57 4.54 6.17
CA ARG A 109 8.18 5.89 6.64
C ARG A 109 6.71 6.23 6.35
N GLN A 110 6.12 5.59 5.35
CA GLN A 110 4.73 5.79 4.95
C GLN A 110 3.78 5.02 5.87
N GLY A 111 4.25 3.97 6.52
CA GLY A 111 3.43 3.17 7.44
C GLY A 111 2.46 2.22 6.75
N TYR A 112 2.49 2.13 5.41
CA TYR A 112 1.75 1.16 4.61
C TYR A 112 2.38 1.01 3.23
N TYR A 113 2.04 -0.07 2.54
CA TYR A 113 2.45 -0.36 1.17
C TYR A 113 1.31 -1.03 0.42
N THR A 114 1.47 -1.12 -0.90
CA THR A 114 0.48 -1.76 -1.77
C THR A 114 1.05 -3.01 -2.43
N LEU A 115 0.18 -3.87 -2.93
CA LEU A 115 0.53 -5.05 -3.68
C LEU A 115 -0.46 -5.21 -4.83
N LEU A 116 0.06 -5.57 -6.00
CA LEU A 116 -0.71 -5.70 -7.23
C LEU A 116 -0.62 -7.13 -7.77
N PHE A 117 -1.77 -7.80 -7.86
CA PHE A 117 -1.86 -9.18 -8.36
C PHE A 117 -2.90 -9.33 -9.45
N ASN A 118 -2.64 -10.17 -10.44
CA ASN A 118 -3.59 -10.55 -11.48
C ASN A 118 -4.60 -11.61 -11.00
N SER A 119 -4.31 -12.34 -9.92
CA SER A 119 -5.15 -13.44 -9.41
C SER A 119 -4.78 -13.84 -7.98
N ASP A 120 -5.68 -14.53 -7.28
CA ASP A 120 -5.43 -15.13 -5.96
C ASP A 120 -4.25 -16.12 -5.99
N LYS A 121 -4.05 -16.84 -7.10
CA LYS A 121 -2.90 -17.72 -7.29
C LYS A 121 -1.58 -16.96 -7.24
N GLN A 122 -1.53 -15.77 -7.84
CA GLN A 122 -0.33 -14.93 -7.78
C GLN A 122 -0.10 -14.39 -6.36
N MET A 123 -1.17 -14.07 -5.64
CA MET A 123 -1.09 -13.63 -4.23
C MET A 123 -0.44 -14.69 -3.33
N GLN A 124 -0.62 -15.99 -3.61
CA GLN A 124 0.04 -17.06 -2.84
C GLN A 124 1.58 -17.03 -2.92
N LEU A 125 2.17 -16.34 -3.91
CA LEU A 125 3.63 -16.22 -4.03
C LEU A 125 4.28 -15.45 -2.87
N MET A 126 3.52 -14.63 -2.13
CA MET A 126 4.01 -13.96 -0.91
C MET A 126 4.53 -14.96 0.13
N LYS A 127 3.91 -16.14 0.19
CA LYS A 127 4.23 -17.20 1.16
C LYS A 127 5.16 -18.27 0.56
N ASP A 128 5.56 -18.11 -0.70
CA ASP A 128 6.35 -19.11 -1.40
C ASP A 128 7.85 -18.95 -1.10
N THR A 129 8.35 -19.80 -0.21
CA THR A 129 9.78 -19.86 0.13
C THR A 129 10.69 -20.28 -1.02
N ALA A 130 10.16 -20.78 -2.16
CA ALA A 130 10.94 -21.13 -3.33
C ALA A 130 11.32 -19.90 -4.18
N VAL A 131 10.63 -18.77 -4.00
CA VAL A 131 10.92 -17.51 -4.69
C VAL A 131 12.38 -17.11 -4.44
N ASN A 132 13.10 -16.79 -5.51
CA ASN A 132 14.55 -16.49 -5.48
C ASN A 132 14.91 -15.21 -6.22
N GLU A 133 13.94 -14.52 -6.79
CA GLU A 133 14.04 -13.19 -7.36
C GLU A 133 12.80 -12.41 -6.95
N ALA A 134 12.97 -11.13 -6.65
CA ALA A 134 11.88 -10.25 -6.30
C ALA A 134 12.24 -8.82 -6.68
N THR A 135 11.24 -7.99 -6.98
CA THR A 135 11.44 -6.57 -7.26
C THR A 135 10.52 -5.76 -6.37
N VAL A 136 11.10 -4.82 -5.63
CA VAL A 136 10.30 -3.80 -4.92
C VAL A 136 10.22 -2.58 -5.83
N GLU A 137 9.01 -2.17 -6.16
CA GLU A 137 8.75 -1.05 -7.06
C GLU A 137 8.36 0.17 -6.22
N LYS A 138 8.98 1.32 -6.51
CA LYS A 138 8.53 2.64 -6.06
C LYS A 138 7.93 3.36 -7.27
N ILE A 139 6.61 3.42 -7.31
CA ILE A 139 5.82 3.94 -8.43
C ILE A 139 5.46 5.40 -8.13
N LEU A 140 6.05 6.32 -8.87
CA LEU A 140 5.83 7.77 -8.74
C LEU A 140 4.77 8.19 -9.76
N LEU A 141 3.50 8.17 -9.34
CA LEU A 141 2.35 8.37 -10.24
C LEU A 141 2.40 9.72 -10.95
N ALA A 142 2.71 10.80 -10.22
CA ALA A 142 2.81 12.15 -10.78
C ALA A 142 3.94 12.25 -11.83
N LYS A 143 5.07 11.57 -11.60
CA LYS A 143 6.24 11.57 -12.50
C LYS A 143 6.13 10.55 -13.64
N ASN A 144 5.11 9.69 -13.65
CA ASN A 144 4.98 8.57 -14.58
C ASN A 144 6.25 7.71 -14.64
N GLN A 145 6.84 7.41 -13.47
CA GLN A 145 8.12 6.73 -13.36
C GLN A 145 8.05 5.64 -12.31
N VAL A 146 8.74 4.52 -12.56
CA VAL A 146 8.87 3.40 -11.62
C VAL A 146 10.35 3.20 -11.33
N LYS A 147 10.70 3.12 -10.04
CA LYS A 147 12.04 2.77 -9.58
C LYS A 147 11.99 1.36 -8.98
N ASN A 148 12.64 0.43 -9.66
CA ASN A 148 12.68 -0.99 -9.35
C ASN A 148 13.96 -1.33 -8.60
N TYR A 149 13.82 -1.89 -7.41
CA TYR A 149 14.91 -2.43 -6.59
C TYR A 149 14.91 -3.94 -6.78
N CYS A 150 15.87 -4.44 -7.57
CA CYS A 150 15.89 -5.85 -8.01
C CYS A 150 16.72 -6.71 -7.05
N PHE A 151 16.05 -7.60 -6.35
CA PHE A 151 16.64 -8.53 -5.40
C PHE A 151 16.78 -9.93 -5.99
N GLN A 152 17.82 -10.63 -5.58
CA GLN A 152 18.03 -12.04 -5.91
C GLN A 152 18.53 -12.79 -4.68
N ARG A 153 17.97 -13.97 -4.42
CA ARG A 153 18.43 -14.89 -3.38
C ARG A 153 19.54 -15.78 -3.93
N ILE A 154 20.77 -15.55 -3.48
CA ILE A 154 21.96 -16.29 -3.90
C ILE A 154 22.51 -17.03 -2.68
N LYS A 155 22.65 -18.35 -2.78
CA LYS A 155 23.12 -19.22 -1.69
C LYS A 155 22.34 -19.00 -0.38
N GLY A 156 21.03 -18.78 -0.49
CA GLY A 156 20.14 -18.56 0.65
C GLY A 156 20.16 -17.15 1.22
N ALA A 157 20.87 -16.19 0.62
CA ALA A 157 20.91 -14.79 1.06
C ALA A 157 20.27 -13.88 0.01
N TRP A 158 19.28 -13.09 0.38
CA TRP A 158 18.74 -12.03 -0.49
C TRP A 158 19.72 -10.86 -0.61
N LEU A 159 19.91 -10.41 -1.85
CA LEU A 159 20.84 -9.34 -2.22
C LEU A 159 20.19 -8.36 -3.19
N LEU A 160 20.29 -7.05 -2.93
CA LEU A 160 19.96 -6.00 -3.90
C LEU A 160 21.09 -5.93 -4.95
N ARG A 161 20.77 -6.19 -6.21
CA ARG A 161 21.77 -6.31 -7.29
C ARG A 161 21.74 -5.19 -8.31
N GLU A 162 20.61 -4.54 -8.46
CA GLU A 162 20.40 -3.51 -9.45
C GLU A 162 19.23 -2.61 -9.06
N ILE A 163 19.32 -1.34 -9.41
CA ILE A 163 18.18 -0.43 -9.44
C ILE A 163 17.90 -0.08 -10.90
N LYS A 164 16.65 -0.17 -11.32
CA LYS A 164 16.21 0.27 -12.65
C LYS A 164 15.18 1.37 -12.50
N VAL A 165 15.31 2.40 -13.30
CA VAL A 165 14.34 3.49 -13.39
C VAL A 165 13.76 3.47 -14.79
N THR A 166 12.45 3.26 -14.86
CA THR A 166 11.74 3.09 -16.13
C THR A 166 10.50 3.97 -16.17
N PRO A 167 10.04 4.38 -17.37
CA PRO A 167 8.72 4.98 -17.53
C PRO A 167 7.62 4.05 -17.02
N LEU A 168 6.55 4.60 -16.44
CA LEU A 168 5.40 3.83 -15.96
C LEU A 168 4.72 3.04 -17.10
N GLN A 169 4.80 3.54 -18.33
CA GLN A 169 4.21 2.90 -19.51
C GLN A 169 4.88 1.58 -19.89
N THR A 170 6.10 1.32 -19.41
CA THR A 170 6.81 0.05 -19.65
C THR A 170 6.62 -0.95 -18.50
N ASP A 171 5.88 -0.57 -17.45
CA ASP A 171 5.59 -1.42 -16.31
C ASP A 171 4.66 -2.59 -16.70
N ALA A 172 4.81 -3.73 -16.02
CA ALA A 172 3.94 -4.88 -16.24
C ALA A 172 2.46 -4.58 -15.90
N ASN A 173 2.19 -3.57 -15.07
CA ASN A 173 0.87 -3.09 -14.68
C ASN A 173 0.51 -1.74 -15.33
N ALA A 174 1.16 -1.37 -16.44
CA ALA A 174 1.06 -0.02 -17.00
C ALA A 174 -0.39 0.44 -17.30
N SER A 175 -1.27 -0.44 -17.82
CA SER A 175 -2.66 -0.05 -18.11
C SER A 175 -3.43 0.19 -16.83
N PHE A 176 -3.25 -0.67 -15.83
CA PHE A 176 -3.90 -0.54 -14.53
C PHE A 176 -3.39 0.68 -13.79
N LEU A 177 -2.08 0.93 -13.74
CA LEU A 177 -1.50 2.09 -13.07
C LEU A 177 -1.94 3.41 -13.73
N SER A 178 -2.06 3.44 -15.06
CA SER A 178 -2.61 4.59 -15.79
C SER A 178 -4.08 4.85 -15.43
N PHE A 179 -4.87 3.79 -15.30
CA PHE A 179 -6.25 3.86 -14.81
C PHE A 179 -6.30 4.34 -13.36
N TYR A 180 -5.53 3.70 -12.47
CA TYR A 180 -5.51 3.94 -11.04
C TYR A 180 -5.17 5.39 -10.73
N LYS A 181 -4.13 5.94 -11.39
CA LYS A 181 -3.75 7.34 -11.27
C LYS A 181 -4.93 8.28 -11.45
N ARG A 182 -5.81 8.01 -12.42
CA ARG A 182 -7.01 8.83 -12.66
C ARG A 182 -8.13 8.48 -11.66
N PHE A 183 -8.31 7.20 -11.35
CA PHE A 183 -9.28 6.70 -10.38
C PHE A 183 -9.16 7.38 -9.00
N VAL A 184 -7.94 7.66 -8.55
CA VAL A 184 -7.70 8.28 -7.23
C VAL A 184 -7.62 9.81 -7.24
N THR A 185 -7.66 10.47 -8.42
CA THR A 185 -7.55 11.93 -8.53
C THR A 185 -8.74 12.63 -9.19
N ASP A 186 -9.62 11.88 -9.87
CA ASP A 186 -10.77 12.41 -10.61
C ASP A 186 -12.03 11.69 -10.11
N THR A 187 -12.77 12.32 -9.18
CA THR A 187 -13.97 11.74 -8.56
C THR A 187 -15.04 11.37 -9.58
N VAL A 188 -15.21 12.18 -10.64
CA VAL A 188 -16.18 11.89 -11.71
C VAL A 188 -15.78 10.64 -12.48
N PHE A 189 -14.49 10.47 -12.75
CA PHE A 189 -13.97 9.25 -13.35
C PHE A 189 -14.03 8.06 -12.38
N GLN A 190 -13.76 8.28 -11.09
CA GLN A 190 -13.84 7.25 -10.06
C GLN A 190 -15.23 6.62 -10.05
N ILE A 191 -16.28 7.43 -9.88
CA ILE A 191 -17.68 6.98 -9.87
C ILE A 191 -18.05 6.24 -11.16
N LYS A 192 -17.63 6.75 -12.33
CA LYS A 192 -17.86 6.07 -13.62
C LYS A 192 -17.10 4.75 -13.79
N SER A 193 -16.10 4.50 -12.96
CA SER A 193 -15.29 3.28 -12.97
C SER A 193 -15.71 2.30 -11.88
N ILE A 194 -16.84 2.54 -11.23
CA ILE A 194 -17.46 1.64 -10.27
C ILE A 194 -18.51 0.83 -11.02
N SER A 195 -18.56 -0.47 -10.76
CA SER A 195 -19.60 -1.31 -11.36
C SER A 195 -20.98 -0.96 -10.80
N GLU A 196 -22.05 -1.31 -11.52
CA GLU A 196 -23.43 -1.09 -11.04
C GLU A 196 -23.67 -1.67 -9.64
N THR A 197 -22.99 -2.78 -9.35
CA THR A 197 -22.88 -3.40 -8.04
C THR A 197 -21.42 -3.68 -7.71
N VAL A 198 -21.00 -3.36 -6.49
CA VAL A 198 -19.70 -3.69 -5.91
C VAL A 198 -19.92 -4.53 -4.67
N ASP A 199 -19.34 -5.73 -4.65
CA ASP A 199 -19.38 -6.60 -3.48
C ASP A 199 -18.60 -5.93 -2.34
N PHE A 200 -19.20 -5.85 -1.16
CA PHE A 200 -18.57 -5.31 0.04
C PHE A 200 -18.40 -6.42 1.08
N VAL A 201 -17.24 -6.45 1.71
CA VAL A 201 -16.95 -7.28 2.89
C VAL A 201 -16.26 -6.40 3.92
N GLY A 202 -16.77 -6.36 5.15
CA GLY A 202 -16.20 -5.56 6.23
C GLY A 202 -16.42 -6.17 7.60
N PRO A 203 -15.81 -5.63 8.67
CA PRO A 203 -16.02 -6.12 10.03
C PRO A 203 -17.49 -6.00 10.43
N ASP A 204 -18.04 -7.04 11.08
CA ASP A 204 -19.39 -7.00 11.62
C ASP A 204 -19.43 -6.11 12.88
N PRO A 205 -20.25 -5.05 12.93
CA PRO A 205 -20.32 -4.16 14.09
C PRO A 205 -20.90 -4.83 15.34
N ASP A 206 -21.61 -5.95 15.18
CA ASP A 206 -22.25 -6.68 16.28
C ASP A 206 -21.47 -7.94 16.69
N ASP A 207 -20.44 -8.35 15.92
CA ASP A 207 -19.63 -9.55 16.17
C ASP A 207 -18.17 -9.40 15.72
N ASP A 208 -17.27 -9.22 16.70
CA ASP A 208 -15.83 -9.03 16.50
C ASP A 208 -15.11 -10.18 15.77
N PHE A 209 -15.73 -11.35 15.61
CA PHE A 209 -15.13 -12.52 14.94
C PHE A 209 -15.65 -12.77 13.53
N ASN A 210 -16.65 -12.02 13.08
CA ASN A 210 -17.31 -12.22 11.79
C ASN A 210 -17.18 -11.01 10.87
N MET A 211 -17.37 -11.26 9.58
CA MET A 211 -17.41 -10.23 8.55
C MET A 211 -18.84 -10.12 8.02
N MET A 212 -19.31 -8.90 7.81
CA MET A 212 -20.55 -8.63 7.10
C MET A 212 -20.32 -8.56 5.59
N GLU A 213 -21.29 -9.05 4.82
CA GLU A 213 -21.31 -8.92 3.37
C GLU A 213 -22.40 -7.93 2.95
N GLY A 214 -22.15 -7.18 1.88
CA GLY A 214 -23.09 -6.21 1.35
C GLY A 214 -22.84 -5.88 -0.11
N VAL A 215 -23.64 -4.94 -0.63
CA VAL A 215 -23.48 -4.41 -1.99
C VAL A 215 -23.46 -2.90 -1.92
N ILE A 216 -22.42 -2.31 -2.51
CA ILE A 216 -22.28 -0.86 -2.69
C ILE A 216 -22.65 -0.53 -4.14
N THR A 217 -23.33 0.60 -4.32
CA THR A 217 -23.65 1.17 -5.63
C THR A 217 -22.83 2.45 -5.86
N PRO A 218 -22.68 2.93 -7.11
CA PRO A 218 -22.00 4.19 -7.38
C PRO A 218 -22.56 5.38 -6.57
N ASP A 219 -23.87 5.41 -6.32
CA ASP A 219 -24.54 6.49 -5.55
C ASP A 219 -24.19 6.47 -4.05
N THR A 220 -23.79 5.31 -3.53
CA THR A 220 -23.45 5.14 -2.11
C THR A 220 -21.94 5.04 -1.87
N TRP A 221 -21.14 4.91 -2.93
CA TRP A 221 -19.70 4.71 -2.87
C TRP A 221 -18.97 5.71 -1.97
N GLU A 222 -19.29 7.01 -2.06
CA GLU A 222 -18.60 8.05 -1.30
C GLU A 222 -18.64 7.81 0.22
N ALA A 223 -19.69 7.17 0.74
CA ALA A 223 -19.81 6.86 2.16
C ALA A 223 -18.90 5.71 2.61
N PHE A 224 -18.43 4.87 1.68
CA PHE A 224 -17.58 3.70 1.93
C PHE A 224 -16.18 3.84 1.36
N ALA A 225 -15.95 4.82 0.50
CA ALA A 225 -14.72 4.99 -0.25
C ALA A 225 -13.54 5.18 0.71
N PRO A 226 -12.54 4.29 0.69
CA PRO A 226 -11.34 4.47 1.50
C PRO A 226 -10.49 5.61 0.95
N THR A 227 -9.66 6.20 1.81
CA THR A 227 -8.60 7.09 1.34
C THR A 227 -7.54 6.27 0.62
N LEU A 228 -7.31 6.57 -0.65
CA LEU A 228 -6.34 5.84 -1.49
C LEU A 228 -5.11 6.68 -1.79
N PRO A 229 -3.92 6.07 -1.82
CA PRO A 229 -2.70 6.76 -2.17
C PRO A 229 -2.71 7.25 -3.62
N HIS A 230 -2.37 8.52 -3.83
CA HIS A 230 -2.44 9.21 -5.12
C HIS A 230 -1.10 9.77 -5.61
N LYS A 231 -0.05 9.72 -4.79
CA LYS A 231 1.29 10.23 -5.13
C LYS A 231 2.27 9.10 -5.43
N THR A 232 2.47 8.22 -4.45
CA THR A 232 3.47 7.14 -4.52
C THR A 232 2.84 5.83 -4.10
N LEU A 233 3.00 4.81 -4.94
CA LEU A 233 2.70 3.43 -4.58
C LEU A 233 4.00 2.67 -4.39
N TYR A 234 3.97 1.69 -3.50
CA TYR A 234 4.97 0.65 -3.43
C TYR A 234 4.34 -0.65 -3.88
N ASN A 235 5.04 -1.47 -4.65
CA ASN A 235 4.60 -2.80 -5.03
C ASN A 235 5.74 -3.81 -4.82
N ILE A 236 5.40 -5.08 -4.65
CA ILE A 236 6.37 -6.17 -4.60
C ILE A 236 6.00 -7.20 -5.65
N ILE A 237 6.91 -7.44 -6.57
CA ILE A 237 6.82 -8.52 -7.54
C ILE A 237 7.62 -9.70 -6.99
N TYR A 238 6.91 -10.79 -6.68
CA TYR A 238 7.50 -12.07 -6.28
C TYR A 238 7.78 -12.92 -7.52
N GLY A 239 9.05 -13.22 -7.78
CA GLY A 239 9.49 -13.84 -9.02
C GLY A 239 9.60 -12.86 -10.18
N LYS A 240 9.35 -13.32 -11.39
CA LYS A 240 9.33 -12.47 -12.59
C LYS A 240 8.02 -11.69 -12.69
N PRO A 241 8.06 -10.46 -13.22
CA PRO A 241 6.86 -9.75 -13.61
C PRO A 241 5.99 -10.60 -14.54
N GLN A 242 4.70 -10.69 -14.24
CA GLN A 242 3.72 -11.38 -15.08
C GLN A 242 3.06 -10.36 -16.00
N GLU A 243 2.69 -10.79 -17.22
CA GLU A 243 1.91 -9.93 -18.13
C GLU A 243 0.60 -9.48 -17.48
N GLU A 244 0.14 -8.29 -17.80
CA GLU A 244 -1.08 -7.74 -17.23
C GLU A 244 -2.31 -8.59 -17.58
N GLY A 245 -3.07 -8.97 -16.57
CA GLY A 245 -4.33 -9.68 -16.74
C GLY A 245 -5.51 -8.75 -17.07
N LYS A 246 -6.71 -9.35 -17.13
CA LYS A 246 -7.99 -8.62 -17.16
C LYS A 246 -8.56 -8.37 -15.76
N GLU A 247 -7.89 -8.87 -14.73
CA GLU A 247 -8.26 -8.72 -13.34
C GLU A 247 -7.09 -8.10 -12.59
N LYS A 248 -7.40 -7.31 -11.55
CA LYS A 248 -6.40 -6.74 -10.67
C LYS A 248 -6.91 -6.77 -9.25
N ILE A 249 -6.13 -7.37 -8.37
CA ILE A 249 -6.25 -7.27 -6.93
C ILE A 249 -5.26 -6.19 -6.51
N TYR A 250 -5.79 -5.13 -5.92
CA TYR A 250 -5.04 -4.10 -5.24
C TYR A 250 -5.19 -4.36 -3.74
N LEU A 251 -4.08 -4.69 -3.08
CA LEU A 251 -4.06 -4.91 -1.64
C LEU A 251 -3.24 -3.80 -1.01
N LEU A 252 -3.77 -3.15 0.02
CA LEU A 252 -3.08 -2.18 0.86
C LEU A 252 -2.87 -2.81 2.22
N ARG A 253 -1.64 -2.77 2.74
CA ARG A 253 -1.30 -3.30 4.06
C ARG A 253 -0.52 -2.28 4.84
N GLY A 254 -0.87 -2.11 6.11
CA GLY A 254 -0.10 -1.31 7.03
C GLY A 254 1.20 -1.99 7.46
N VAL A 255 2.17 -1.17 7.84
CA VAL A 255 3.45 -1.62 8.39
C VAL A 255 3.28 -1.74 9.90
N ALA A 256 3.43 -2.96 10.41
CA ALA A 256 3.33 -3.26 11.85
C ALA A 256 2.02 -2.79 12.52
N ASN A 257 0.94 -2.71 11.76
CA ASN A 257 -0.42 -2.48 12.26
C ASN A 257 -1.40 -3.43 11.54
N GLY A 258 -2.65 -3.46 12.00
CA GLY A 258 -3.68 -4.37 11.49
C GLY A 258 -4.37 -3.91 10.19
N LEU A 259 -3.98 -2.75 9.63
CA LEU A 259 -4.62 -2.19 8.44
C LEU A 259 -4.42 -3.13 7.26
N GLU A 260 -5.53 -3.61 6.70
CA GLU A 260 -5.55 -4.37 5.46
C GLU A 260 -6.80 -3.98 4.67
N MET A 261 -6.65 -3.79 3.38
CA MET A 261 -7.77 -3.45 2.50
C MET A 261 -7.51 -4.02 1.11
N GLU A 262 -8.54 -4.63 0.54
CA GLU A 262 -8.47 -5.23 -0.79
C GLU A 262 -9.52 -4.60 -1.73
N LEU A 263 -9.08 -4.16 -2.90
CA LEU A 263 -9.93 -3.75 -4.00
C LEU A 263 -9.73 -4.69 -5.18
N ARG A 264 -10.81 -5.28 -5.71
CA ARG A 264 -10.74 -6.08 -6.95
C ARG A 264 -11.32 -5.33 -8.12
N PHE A 265 -10.56 -5.27 -9.20
CA PHE A 265 -10.94 -4.65 -10.46
C PHE A 265 -10.99 -5.67 -11.58
N LYS A 266 -11.88 -5.44 -12.54
CA LYS A 266 -12.01 -6.25 -13.76
C LYS A 266 -12.10 -5.35 -14.99
N LYS A 267 -11.46 -5.76 -16.08
CA LYS A 267 -11.46 -5.05 -17.35
C LYS A 267 -12.66 -5.46 -18.20
N GLU A 268 -13.61 -4.54 -18.39
CA GLU A 268 -14.85 -4.73 -19.14
C GLU A 268 -14.92 -3.69 -20.27
N GLY A 269 -15.10 -4.16 -21.51
CA GLY A 269 -15.10 -3.27 -22.69
C GLY A 269 -13.82 -2.44 -22.82
N GLY A 270 -12.68 -2.94 -22.32
CA GLY A 270 -11.40 -2.23 -22.30
C GLY A 270 -11.20 -1.24 -21.14
N LYS A 271 -12.17 -1.09 -20.24
CA LYS A 271 -12.11 -0.19 -19.08
C LYS A 271 -12.00 -0.99 -17.79
N TRP A 272 -11.20 -0.51 -16.85
CA TRP A 272 -11.13 -1.11 -15.52
C TRP A 272 -12.33 -0.66 -14.69
N MET A 273 -13.00 -1.63 -14.05
CA MET A 273 -14.18 -1.41 -13.22
C MET A 273 -13.92 -2.01 -11.84
N LEU A 274 -14.22 -1.27 -10.77
CA LEU A 274 -14.21 -1.80 -9.40
C LEU A 274 -15.35 -2.81 -9.25
N LYS A 275 -15.05 -3.98 -8.69
CA LYS A 275 -15.99 -5.09 -8.49
C LYS A 275 -16.17 -5.47 -7.03
N LYS A 276 -15.13 -5.31 -6.21
CA LYS A 276 -15.16 -5.67 -4.80
C LYS A 276 -14.33 -4.71 -3.95
N LEU A 277 -14.83 -4.40 -2.76
CA LEU A 277 -14.13 -3.76 -1.65
C LEU A 277 -14.16 -4.69 -0.45
N MET A 278 -13.00 -4.93 0.16
CA MET A 278 -12.85 -5.59 1.45
C MET A 278 -12.02 -4.70 2.37
N THR A 279 -12.51 -4.49 3.59
CA THR A 279 -11.86 -3.69 4.65
C THR A 279 -11.81 -4.45 5.96
#